data_AF-A0A374UEU5-F1
#
_entry.id   AF-A0A374UEU5-F1
#
_cell.length_a   1.000
_cell.length_b   1.000
_cell.length_c   1.000
_cell.angle_alpha   90.00
_cell.angle_beta   90.00
_cell.angle_gamma   90.00
#
_symmetry.space_group_name_H-M   'P 1'
#
loop_
_entity.id
_entity.type
_entity.pdbx_description
1 polymer ?
#
loop_
_entity_poly.entity_id
_entity_poly.type
_entity_poly.pdbx_seq_one_letter_code
_entity_poly.pdbx_strand_id
1 'polypeptide(L)'
;MGNAVLQELFGPLSNDLNALADLATAVALFAAIASYRLAVKQMRNDSYIKASEWSINFADTFRAEVLPRMKLFSFVSSEVSIYAQAVMSLSVHSLKSFSEKEFISIAGTSSSNVKQGLLSYLANSENLEKAASKYAELAELHPTIFTPVDRASIDSETFALLFNKTLTELSNYLEQLSLMVNSGLANEEVLYPSFHRPFFRAVNYVFPFLCSVNNGREVGNYSYTHIVKLMEIWGEREREIDRGVQTYQLKIDRGYEINKEIGLKVQEPSAVSKLSSIIFGIFKNNN
;
A
#
# COMPACT_ATOMS: atom_id res chain seq x y z
N MET A 1 74.62 -20.65 -40.02
CA MET A 1 74.66 -20.98 -38.57
C MET A 1 74.10 -19.88 -37.66
N GLY A 2 73.91 -18.62 -38.10
CA GLY A 2 73.40 -17.54 -37.22
C GLY A 2 71.91 -17.59 -36.85
N ASN A 3 71.02 -18.10 -37.72
CA ASN A 3 69.56 -18.08 -37.45
C ASN A 3 69.10 -19.13 -36.43
N ALA A 4 69.71 -20.32 -36.41
CA ALA A 4 69.31 -21.40 -35.50
C ALA A 4 69.68 -21.08 -34.04
N VAL A 5 70.84 -20.46 -33.81
CA VAL A 5 71.31 -20.06 -32.48
C VAL A 5 70.47 -18.92 -31.90
N LEU A 6 70.02 -17.98 -32.75
CA LEU A 6 69.10 -16.92 -32.34
C LEU A 6 67.70 -17.47 -32.01
N GLN A 7 67.22 -18.48 -32.75
CA GLN A 7 65.96 -19.15 -32.43
C GLN A 7 66.01 -19.94 -31.12
N GLU A 8 67.14 -20.60 -30.81
CA GLU A 8 67.36 -21.30 -29.54
C GLU A 8 67.47 -20.36 -28.33
N LEU A 9 68.05 -19.17 -28.50
CA LEU A 9 68.21 -18.19 -27.42
C LEU A 9 66.96 -17.33 -27.17
N PHE A 10 66.22 -16.96 -28.21
CA PHE A 10 65.08 -16.03 -28.10
C PHE A 10 63.70 -16.72 -28.10
N GLY A 11 63.60 -17.99 -28.54
CA GLY A 11 62.37 -18.77 -28.50
C GLY A 11 61.81 -18.98 -27.08
N PRO A 12 62.62 -19.35 -26.07
CA PRO A 12 62.18 -19.48 -24.69
C PRO A 12 61.69 -18.15 -24.10
N LEU A 13 62.44 -17.06 -24.37
CA LEU A 13 62.11 -15.71 -23.91
C LEU A 13 60.78 -15.21 -24.50
N SER A 14 60.52 -15.50 -25.78
CA SER A 14 59.25 -15.15 -26.46
C SER A 14 58.07 -15.95 -25.91
N ASN A 15 58.26 -17.22 -25.55
CA ASN A 15 57.20 -18.05 -24.97
C ASN A 15 56.86 -17.63 -23.54
N ASP A 16 57.87 -17.27 -22.74
CA ASP A 16 57.69 -16.74 -21.39
C ASP A 16 56.98 -15.38 -21.40
N LEU A 17 57.30 -14.50 -22.37
CA LEU A 17 56.62 -13.23 -22.58
C LEU A 17 55.14 -13.40 -22.97
N ASN A 18 54.83 -14.36 -23.85
CA ASN A 18 53.44 -14.65 -24.24
C ASN A 18 52.64 -15.25 -23.07
N ALA A 19 53.24 -16.15 -22.29
CA ALA A 19 52.61 -16.71 -21.09
C ALA A 19 52.34 -15.63 -20.02
N LEU A 20 53.27 -14.68 -19.84
CA LEU A 20 53.07 -13.51 -18.97
C LEU A 20 51.94 -12.60 -19.47
N ALA A 21 51.85 -12.37 -20.79
CA ALA A 21 50.78 -11.58 -21.39
C ALA A 21 49.41 -12.26 -21.25
N ASP A 22 49.34 -13.58 -21.44
CA ASP A 22 48.12 -14.37 -21.26
C ASP A 22 47.67 -14.35 -19.78
N LEU A 23 48.62 -14.50 -18.85
CA LEU A 23 48.35 -14.38 -17.41
C LEU A 23 47.86 -12.97 -17.05
N ALA A 24 48.50 -11.92 -17.55
CA ALA A 24 48.09 -10.54 -17.32
C ALA A 24 46.69 -10.26 -17.88
N THR A 25 46.37 -10.80 -19.06
CA THR A 25 45.06 -10.68 -19.69
C THR A 25 43.98 -11.42 -18.87
N ALA A 26 44.29 -12.62 -18.37
CA ALA A 26 43.39 -13.36 -17.49
C ALA A 26 43.12 -12.60 -16.18
N VAL A 27 44.17 -12.06 -15.53
CA VAL A 27 44.04 -11.25 -14.31
C VAL A 27 43.21 -9.99 -14.58
N ALA A 28 43.43 -9.30 -15.70
CA ALA A 28 42.63 -8.14 -16.08
C ALA A 28 41.16 -8.48 -16.30
N LEU A 29 40.85 -9.64 -16.90
CA LEU A 29 39.47 -10.11 -17.07
C LEU A 29 38.81 -10.41 -15.72
N PHE A 30 39.49 -11.09 -14.80
CA PHE A 30 38.96 -11.35 -13.46
C PHE A 30 38.73 -10.05 -12.68
N ALA A 31 39.65 -9.09 -12.77
CA ALA A 31 39.50 -7.76 -12.17
C ALA A 31 38.28 -7.03 -12.77
N ALA A 32 38.12 -7.04 -14.09
CA ALA A 32 36.98 -6.41 -14.76
C ALA A 32 35.63 -7.03 -14.34
N ILE A 33 35.55 -8.36 -14.23
CA ILE A 33 34.34 -9.06 -13.75
C ILE A 33 34.05 -8.69 -12.29
N ALA A 34 35.07 -8.63 -11.43
CA ALA A 34 34.91 -8.24 -10.04
C ALA A 34 34.44 -6.78 -9.91
N SER A 35 35.06 -5.85 -10.64
CA SER A 35 34.67 -4.44 -10.70
C SER A 35 33.25 -4.26 -11.22
N TYR A 36 32.85 -4.99 -12.25
CA TYR A 36 31.47 -4.97 -12.76
C TYR A 36 30.46 -5.44 -11.69
N ARG A 37 30.74 -6.55 -11.00
CA ARG A 37 29.87 -7.05 -9.92
C ARG A 37 29.74 -6.05 -8.77
N LEU A 38 30.84 -5.41 -8.38
CA LEU A 38 30.85 -4.38 -7.35
C LEU A 38 30.05 -3.15 -7.79
N ALA A 39 30.24 -2.68 -9.02
CA ALA A 39 29.49 -1.55 -9.57
C ALA A 39 27.98 -1.84 -9.62
N VAL A 40 27.57 -3.02 -10.07
CA VAL A 40 26.14 -3.43 -10.06
C VAL A 40 25.59 -3.49 -8.62
N LYS A 41 26.37 -4.03 -7.67
CA LYS A 41 25.96 -4.06 -6.25
C LYS A 41 25.82 -2.64 -5.69
N GLN A 42 26.73 -1.74 -6.01
CA GLN A 42 26.67 -0.34 -5.60
C GLN A 42 25.47 0.38 -6.20
N MET A 43 25.21 0.24 -7.51
CA MET A 43 24.03 0.82 -8.17
C MET A 43 22.72 0.34 -7.53
N ARG A 44 22.62 -0.96 -7.20
CA ARG A 44 21.45 -1.50 -6.48
C ARG A 44 21.30 -0.89 -5.09
N ASN A 45 22.40 -0.74 -4.35
CA ASN A 45 22.37 -0.16 -3.02
C ASN A 45 21.99 1.34 -3.06
N ASP A 46 22.55 2.10 -4.00
CA ASP A 46 22.23 3.52 -4.19
C ASP A 46 20.76 3.70 -4.59
N SER A 47 20.24 2.83 -5.46
CA SER A 47 18.82 2.80 -5.81
C SER A 47 17.94 2.50 -4.59
N TYR A 48 18.34 1.56 -3.74
CA TYR A 48 17.61 1.21 -2.53
C TYR A 48 17.59 2.37 -1.51
N ILE A 49 18.73 3.04 -1.31
CA ILE A 49 18.84 4.21 -0.42
C ILE A 49 17.92 5.33 -0.90
N LYS A 50 18.00 5.70 -2.19
CA LYS A 50 17.12 6.71 -2.78
C LYS A 50 15.64 6.32 -2.66
N ALA A 51 15.31 5.05 -2.93
CA ALA A 51 13.94 4.59 -2.80
C ALA A 51 13.42 4.66 -1.36
N SER A 52 14.31 4.49 -0.38
CA SER A 52 13.97 4.66 1.04
C SER A 52 13.73 6.13 1.41
N GLU A 53 14.53 7.06 0.89
CA GLU A 53 14.29 8.51 1.06
C GLU A 53 12.95 8.93 0.45
N TRP A 54 12.63 8.41 -0.74
CA TRP A 54 11.32 8.63 -1.37
C TRP A 54 10.17 7.99 -0.59
N SER A 55 10.39 6.86 0.10
CA SER A 55 9.41 6.29 1.02
C SER A 55 9.17 7.18 2.25
N ILE A 56 10.19 7.87 2.74
CA ILE A 56 10.01 8.88 3.81
C ILE A 56 9.17 10.04 3.29
N ASN A 57 9.49 10.57 2.11
CA ASN A 57 8.70 11.64 1.48
C ASN A 57 7.25 11.20 1.23
N PHE A 58 7.03 9.96 0.78
CA PHE A 58 5.70 9.37 0.66
C PHE A 58 4.96 9.42 2.00
N ALA A 59 5.61 8.96 3.07
CA ALA A 59 5.01 8.92 4.41
C ALA A 59 4.67 10.32 4.93
N ASP A 60 5.57 11.27 4.74
CA ASP A 60 5.37 12.67 5.12
C ASP A 60 4.23 13.30 4.33
N THR A 61 4.20 13.11 3.01
CA THR A 61 3.11 13.58 2.15
C THR A 61 1.78 12.93 2.52
N PHE A 62 1.75 11.62 2.78
CA PHE A 62 0.53 10.93 3.20
C PHE A 62 0.03 11.49 4.54
N ARG A 63 0.93 11.70 5.50
CA ARG A 63 0.58 12.24 6.81
C ARG A 63 0.11 13.69 6.74
N ALA A 64 0.80 14.52 5.95
CA ALA A 64 0.52 15.94 5.84
C ALA A 64 -0.70 16.21 4.98
N GLU A 65 -0.86 15.53 3.84
CA GLU A 65 -1.86 15.90 2.83
C GLU A 65 -3.07 14.96 2.79
N VAL A 66 -2.86 13.66 2.98
CA VAL A 66 -3.93 12.65 2.85
C VAL A 66 -4.73 12.53 4.13
N LEU A 67 -4.06 12.31 5.27
CA LEU A 67 -4.74 12.06 6.55
C LEU A 67 -5.68 13.21 6.99
N PRO A 68 -5.31 14.50 6.86
CA PRO A 68 -6.23 15.57 7.23
C PRO A 68 -7.46 15.63 6.33
N ARG A 69 -7.30 15.45 5.01
CA ARG A 69 -8.42 15.42 4.06
C ARG A 69 -9.36 14.25 4.34
N MET A 70 -8.82 13.08 4.71
CA MET A 70 -9.63 11.92 5.12
C MET A 70 -10.56 12.23 6.31
N LYS A 71 -10.23 13.18 7.19
CA LYS A 71 -11.11 13.55 8.32
C LYS A 71 -12.43 14.13 7.84
N LEU A 72 -12.43 14.94 6.78
CA LEU A 72 -13.66 15.48 6.19
C LEU A 72 -14.52 14.36 5.60
N PHE A 73 -13.92 13.44 4.85
CA PHE A 73 -14.64 12.28 4.31
C PHE A 73 -15.16 11.34 5.39
N SER A 74 -14.39 11.14 6.46
CA SER A 74 -14.83 10.35 7.60
C SER A 74 -16.04 10.97 8.28
N PHE A 75 -16.08 12.30 8.42
CA PHE A 75 -17.25 13.02 8.94
C PHE A 75 -18.45 12.88 8.02
N VAL A 76 -18.29 13.14 6.71
CA VAL A 76 -19.41 13.01 5.76
C VAL A 76 -19.91 11.56 5.72
N SER A 77 -19.01 10.58 5.82
CA SER A 77 -19.35 9.15 5.90
C SER A 77 -20.05 8.78 7.21
N SER A 78 -19.87 9.49 8.32
CA SER A 78 -20.62 9.20 9.56
C SER A 78 -22.00 9.85 9.57
N GLU A 79 -22.20 10.91 8.81
CA GLU A 79 -23.43 11.70 8.82
C GLU A 79 -24.37 11.39 7.65
N VAL A 80 -23.83 11.05 6.48
CA VAL A 80 -24.60 10.77 5.26
C VAL A 80 -24.74 9.26 5.08
N SER A 81 -25.89 8.71 5.48
CA SER A 81 -26.12 7.24 5.52
C SER A 81 -25.85 6.52 4.20
N ILE A 82 -26.28 7.08 3.07
CA ILE A 82 -26.06 6.46 1.75
C ILE A 82 -24.58 6.43 1.37
N TYR A 83 -23.80 7.43 1.80
CA TYR A 83 -22.37 7.47 1.59
C TYR A 83 -21.63 6.51 2.55
N ALA A 84 -22.09 6.42 3.80
CA ALA A 84 -21.63 5.43 4.78
C ALA A 84 -21.75 4.00 4.24
N GLN A 85 -22.96 3.65 3.77
CA GLN A 85 -23.25 2.34 3.18
C GLN A 85 -22.33 2.08 1.99
N ALA A 86 -22.22 3.04 1.07
CA ALA A 86 -21.35 2.92 -0.09
C ALA A 86 -19.90 2.61 0.33
N VAL A 87 -19.31 3.41 1.22
CA VAL A 87 -17.93 3.24 1.69
C VAL A 87 -17.71 1.90 2.41
N MET A 88 -18.68 1.46 3.22
CA MET A 88 -18.60 0.19 3.97
C MET A 88 -18.73 -1.04 3.09
N SER A 89 -19.46 -0.95 1.97
CA SER A 89 -19.57 -2.05 1.01
C SER A 89 -18.29 -2.27 0.21
N LEU A 90 -17.42 -1.26 0.12
CA LEU A 90 -16.16 -1.35 -0.61
C LEU A 90 -15.14 -2.15 0.21
N SER A 91 -14.71 -3.27 -0.36
CA SER A 91 -13.55 -4.01 0.12
C SER A 91 -12.44 -3.96 -0.93
N VAL A 92 -11.20 -4.14 -0.47
CA VAL A 92 -10.05 -4.21 -1.37
C VAL A 92 -10.17 -5.32 -2.42
N HIS A 93 -10.93 -6.36 -2.13
CA HIS A 93 -11.15 -7.48 -3.04
C HIS A 93 -12.21 -7.20 -4.11
N SER A 94 -13.03 -6.17 -3.91
CA SER A 94 -14.16 -5.85 -4.78
C SER A 94 -13.81 -4.89 -5.92
N LEU A 95 -12.74 -4.11 -5.78
CA LEU A 95 -12.38 -3.04 -6.72
C LEU A 95 -11.45 -3.55 -7.82
N LYS A 96 -11.84 -3.40 -9.09
CA LYS A 96 -11.03 -3.81 -10.26
C LYS A 96 -10.98 -2.75 -11.35
N SER A 97 -12.13 -2.23 -11.75
CA SER A 97 -12.28 -1.41 -12.96
C SER A 97 -12.51 0.07 -12.70
N PHE A 98 -12.84 0.48 -11.47
CA PHE A 98 -13.14 1.86 -11.09
C PHE A 98 -14.20 2.49 -12.01
N SER A 99 -15.21 1.68 -12.36
CA SER A 99 -16.32 2.07 -13.23
C SER A 99 -17.62 2.24 -12.45
N GLU A 100 -18.52 3.09 -12.94
CA GLU A 100 -19.85 3.28 -12.34
C GLU A 100 -20.62 1.95 -12.21
N LYS A 101 -20.50 1.07 -13.21
CA LYS A 101 -21.16 -0.24 -13.20
C LYS A 101 -20.63 -1.14 -12.08
N GLU A 102 -19.32 -1.13 -11.87
CA GLU A 102 -18.69 -1.85 -10.75
C GLU A 102 -19.16 -1.28 -9.41
N PHE A 103 -19.18 0.05 -9.27
CA PHE A 103 -19.66 0.70 -8.05
C PHE A 103 -21.11 0.30 -7.72
N ILE A 104 -22.02 0.38 -8.70
CA ILE A 104 -23.42 -0.05 -8.52
C ILE A 104 -23.50 -1.52 -8.13
N SER A 105 -22.69 -2.38 -8.75
CA SER A 105 -22.67 -3.82 -8.45
C SER A 105 -22.21 -4.12 -7.02
N ILE A 106 -21.31 -3.32 -6.44
CA ILE A 106 -20.74 -3.57 -5.11
C ILE A 106 -21.56 -2.88 -4.03
N ALA A 107 -21.88 -1.60 -4.22
CA ALA A 107 -22.51 -0.75 -3.22
C ALA A 107 -24.04 -0.71 -3.31
N GLY A 108 -24.63 -1.22 -4.40
CA GLY A 108 -26.08 -1.17 -4.62
C GLY A 108 -26.63 0.25 -4.83
N THR A 109 -25.76 1.22 -5.13
CA THR A 109 -26.12 2.63 -5.34
C THR A 109 -25.24 3.27 -6.43
N SER A 110 -25.68 4.39 -6.98
CA SER A 110 -24.92 5.15 -7.98
C SER A 110 -24.23 6.36 -7.37
N SER A 111 -23.19 6.86 -8.06
CA SER A 111 -22.48 8.07 -7.67
C SER A 111 -23.39 9.30 -7.63
N SER A 112 -24.40 9.35 -8.51
CA SER A 112 -25.40 10.42 -8.49
C SER A 112 -26.25 10.39 -7.22
N ASN A 113 -26.62 9.19 -6.74
CA ASN A 113 -27.41 9.03 -5.52
C ASN A 113 -26.60 9.42 -4.28
N VAL A 114 -25.29 9.09 -4.25
CA VAL A 114 -24.39 9.54 -3.18
C VAL A 114 -24.30 11.07 -3.15
N LYS A 115 -24.11 11.72 -4.31
CA LYS A 115 -24.09 13.19 -4.43
C LYS A 115 -25.42 13.79 -3.96
N GLN A 116 -26.54 13.23 -4.40
CA GLN A 116 -27.87 13.69 -3.99
C GLN A 116 -28.10 13.51 -2.49
N GLY A 117 -27.63 12.41 -1.90
CA GLY A 117 -27.71 12.18 -0.46
C GLY A 117 -26.96 13.23 0.36
N LEU A 118 -25.78 13.65 -0.10
CA LEU A 118 -25.05 14.76 0.51
C LEU A 118 -25.81 16.08 0.39
N LEU A 119 -26.35 16.41 -0.79
CA LEU A 119 -27.15 17.63 -0.98
C LEU A 119 -28.41 17.64 -0.10
N SER A 120 -29.10 16.50 -0.01
CA SER A 120 -30.28 16.35 0.86
C SER A 120 -29.91 16.48 2.35
N TYR A 121 -28.74 15.97 2.77
CA TYR A 121 -28.25 16.18 4.14
C TYR A 121 -28.01 17.66 4.44
N LEU A 122 -27.36 18.39 3.52
CA LEU A 122 -27.02 19.80 3.64
C LEU A 122 -28.21 20.75 3.49
N ALA A 123 -29.36 20.27 3.02
CA ALA A 123 -30.59 21.07 2.93
C ALA A 123 -31.23 21.33 4.30
N ASN A 124 -30.92 20.52 5.31
CA ASN A 124 -31.33 20.75 6.69
C ASN A 124 -30.35 21.73 7.36
N SER A 125 -30.86 22.79 7.99
CA SER A 125 -30.05 23.86 8.58
C SER A 125 -29.16 23.39 9.74
N GLU A 126 -29.62 22.47 10.58
CA GLU A 126 -28.84 21.91 11.69
C GLU A 126 -27.67 21.06 11.15
N ASN A 127 -27.94 20.23 10.15
CA ASN A 127 -26.91 19.43 9.48
C ASN A 127 -25.88 20.31 8.75
N LEU A 128 -26.34 21.37 8.08
CA LEU A 128 -25.46 22.35 7.44
C LEU A 128 -24.57 23.03 8.48
N GLU A 129 -25.15 23.48 9.60
CA GLU A 129 -24.40 24.09 10.70
C GLU A 129 -23.31 23.15 11.25
N LYS A 130 -23.65 21.87 11.40
CA LYS A 130 -22.73 20.82 11.83
C LYS A 130 -21.58 20.62 10.83
N ALA A 131 -21.91 20.57 9.55
CA ALA A 131 -20.94 20.43 8.46
C ALA A 131 -20.00 21.64 8.34
N ALA A 132 -20.55 22.85 8.39
CA ALA A 132 -19.80 24.10 8.41
C ALA A 132 -18.86 24.18 9.62
N SER A 133 -19.34 23.81 10.81
CA SER A 133 -18.51 23.75 12.03
C SER A 133 -17.34 22.78 11.86
N LYS A 134 -17.61 21.60 11.30
CA LYS A 134 -16.54 20.61 11.09
C LYS A 134 -15.51 21.08 10.09
N TYR A 135 -15.93 21.73 9.00
CA TYR A 135 -15.00 22.30 8.04
C TYR A 135 -14.14 23.40 8.66
N ALA A 136 -14.73 24.32 9.42
CA ALA A 136 -14.02 25.39 10.11
C ALA A 136 -12.98 24.84 11.12
N GLU A 137 -13.36 23.83 11.92
CA GLU A 137 -12.45 23.12 12.82
C GLU A 137 -11.24 22.54 12.07
N LEU A 138 -11.48 21.90 10.92
CA LEU A 138 -10.40 21.34 10.11
C LEU A 138 -9.52 22.42 9.47
N ALA A 139 -10.09 23.56 9.09
CA ALA A 139 -9.35 24.69 8.54
C ALA A 139 -8.49 25.41 9.60
N GLU A 140 -8.94 25.47 10.83
CA GLU A 140 -8.13 25.97 11.95
C GLU A 140 -6.96 25.03 12.25
N LEU A 141 -7.20 23.72 12.29
CA LEU A 141 -6.18 22.71 12.57
C LEU A 141 -5.17 22.52 11.42
N HIS A 142 -5.62 22.74 10.18
CA HIS A 142 -4.85 22.46 8.96
C HIS A 142 -5.02 23.57 7.91
N PRO A 143 -4.56 24.80 8.20
CA PRO A 143 -4.81 25.99 7.36
C PRO A 143 -4.10 25.97 6.00
N THR A 144 -3.08 25.13 5.84
CA THR A 144 -2.40 24.91 4.55
C THR A 144 -3.18 23.98 3.62
N ILE A 145 -4.17 23.25 4.15
CA ILE A 145 -4.92 22.21 3.45
C ILE A 145 -6.32 22.67 3.14
N PHE A 146 -7.02 23.18 4.16
CA PHE A 146 -8.38 23.68 4.01
C PHE A 146 -8.36 25.19 3.92
N THR A 147 -9.25 25.74 3.10
CA THR A 147 -9.33 27.18 2.92
C THR A 147 -9.94 27.80 4.18
N PRO A 148 -9.27 28.76 4.85
CA PRO A 148 -9.85 29.44 5.98
C PRO A 148 -11.08 30.23 5.52
N VAL A 149 -12.24 29.92 6.08
CA VAL A 149 -13.53 30.53 5.74
C VAL A 149 -14.31 30.75 7.03
N ASP A 150 -15.01 31.88 7.13
CA ASP A 150 -15.92 32.12 8.25
C ASP A 150 -17.06 31.10 8.21
N ARG A 151 -17.27 30.39 9.32
CA ARG A 151 -18.35 29.41 9.47
C ARG A 151 -19.71 29.97 9.07
N ALA A 152 -20.00 31.24 9.39
CA ALA A 152 -21.28 31.86 9.08
C ALA A 152 -21.52 32.06 7.57
N SER A 153 -20.44 32.01 6.76
CA SER A 153 -20.50 32.16 5.30
C SER A 153 -20.62 30.83 4.55
N ILE A 154 -20.56 29.68 5.24
CA ILE A 154 -20.65 28.36 4.61
C ILE A 154 -22.12 27.97 4.47
N ASP A 155 -22.69 28.23 3.29
CA ASP A 155 -23.96 27.67 2.86
C ASP A 155 -23.78 26.28 2.20
N SER A 156 -24.90 25.65 1.79
CA SER A 156 -24.88 24.30 1.20
C SER A 156 -24.06 24.24 -0.09
N GLU A 157 -24.09 25.29 -0.92
CA GLU A 157 -23.34 25.36 -2.18
C GLU A 157 -21.84 25.54 -1.91
N THR A 158 -21.49 26.44 -1.00
CA THR A 158 -20.13 26.68 -0.55
C THR A 158 -19.52 25.42 0.04
N PHE A 159 -20.24 24.72 0.94
CA PHE A 159 -19.76 23.45 1.47
C PHE A 159 -19.53 22.40 0.38
N ALA A 160 -20.48 22.28 -0.57
CA ALA A 160 -20.34 21.33 -1.69
C ALA A 160 -19.11 21.65 -2.57
N LEU A 161 -18.83 22.93 -2.83
CA LEU A 161 -17.63 23.36 -3.54
C LEU A 161 -16.35 23.02 -2.79
N LEU A 162 -16.30 23.31 -1.48
CA LEU A 162 -15.15 23.00 -0.61
C LEU A 162 -14.91 21.49 -0.50
N PHE A 163 -15.98 20.70 -0.40
CA PHE A 163 -15.91 19.24 -0.40
C PHE A 163 -15.37 18.71 -1.73
N ASN A 164 -15.89 19.18 -2.87
CA ASN A 164 -15.42 18.77 -4.20
C ASN A 164 -13.96 19.16 -4.47
N LYS A 165 -13.52 20.33 -4.00
CA LYS A 165 -12.10 20.72 -4.03
C LYS A 165 -11.26 19.71 -3.24
N THR A 166 -11.68 19.41 -2.01
CA THR A 166 -10.98 18.45 -1.13
C THR A 166 -10.93 17.05 -1.74
N LEU A 167 -12.00 16.61 -2.41
CA LEU A 167 -12.08 15.36 -3.16
C LEU A 167 -11.08 15.31 -4.31
N THR A 168 -11.01 16.38 -5.10
CA THR A 168 -10.10 16.47 -6.23
C THR A 168 -8.65 16.39 -5.76
N GLU A 169 -8.30 17.17 -4.73
CA GLU A 169 -6.95 17.19 -4.16
C GLU A 169 -6.57 15.85 -3.53
N LEU A 170 -7.45 15.25 -2.73
CA LEU A 170 -7.21 13.93 -2.13
C LEU A 170 -6.98 12.89 -3.23
N SER A 171 -7.81 12.87 -4.26
CA SER A 171 -7.68 11.93 -5.37
C SER A 171 -6.35 12.11 -6.12
N ASN A 172 -5.92 13.36 -6.33
CA ASN A 172 -4.65 13.66 -7.00
C ASN A 172 -3.44 13.23 -6.16
N TYR A 173 -3.46 13.45 -4.84
CA TYR A 173 -2.40 12.96 -3.97
C TYR A 173 -2.34 11.43 -3.93
N LEU A 174 -3.49 10.77 -3.85
CA LEU A 174 -3.53 9.30 -3.91
C LEU A 174 -2.95 8.78 -5.24
N GLU A 175 -3.22 9.45 -6.36
CA GLU A 175 -2.64 9.10 -7.67
C GLU A 175 -1.13 9.32 -7.72
N GLN A 176 -0.65 10.46 -7.24
CA GLN A 176 0.78 10.77 -7.20
C GLN A 176 1.53 9.75 -6.33
N LEU A 177 1.01 9.47 -5.14
CA LEU A 177 1.57 8.49 -4.22
C LEU A 177 1.56 7.09 -4.85
N SER A 178 0.48 6.74 -5.54
CA SER A 178 0.39 5.48 -6.27
C SER A 178 1.40 5.40 -7.40
N LEU A 179 1.64 6.49 -8.14
CA LEU A 179 2.66 6.57 -9.18
C LEU A 179 4.06 6.34 -8.59
N MET A 180 4.38 6.95 -7.45
CA MET A 180 5.67 6.78 -6.78
C MET A 180 5.95 5.31 -6.44
N VAL A 181 4.95 4.59 -5.92
CA VAL A 181 5.10 3.17 -5.61
C VAL A 181 5.16 2.33 -6.90
N ASN A 182 4.23 2.54 -7.83
CA ASN A 182 4.14 1.76 -9.07
C ASN A 182 5.34 1.91 -10.02
N SER A 183 6.08 3.01 -9.92
CA SER A 183 7.29 3.28 -10.70
C SER A 183 8.56 2.75 -10.02
N GLY A 184 8.46 2.21 -8.80
CA GLY A 184 9.60 1.79 -8.01
C GLY A 184 10.42 2.96 -7.44
N LEU A 185 9.91 4.20 -7.51
CA LEU A 185 10.54 5.35 -6.87
C LEU A 185 10.49 5.23 -5.35
N ALA A 186 9.36 4.78 -4.80
CA ALA A 186 9.24 4.48 -3.38
C ALA A 186 9.30 2.98 -3.14
N ASN A 187 10.00 2.58 -2.08
CA ASN A 187 10.12 1.18 -1.70
C ASN A 187 8.80 0.65 -1.11
N GLU A 188 8.09 -0.16 -1.89
CA GLU A 188 6.83 -0.80 -1.51
C GLU A 188 6.97 -1.68 -0.27
N GLU A 189 8.07 -2.42 -0.11
CA GLU A 189 8.27 -3.35 1.01
C GLU A 189 8.30 -2.62 2.36
N VAL A 190 8.81 -1.38 2.35
CA VAL A 190 8.84 -0.50 3.52
C VAL A 190 7.48 0.14 3.77
N LEU A 191 6.77 0.53 2.70
CA LEU A 191 5.52 1.27 2.80
C LEU A 191 4.32 0.38 3.12
N TYR A 192 4.23 -0.80 2.48
CA TYR A 192 3.06 -1.67 2.57
C TYR A 192 2.63 -1.92 4.03
N PRO A 193 3.51 -2.37 4.95
CA PRO A 193 3.08 -2.73 6.31
C PRO A 193 2.38 -1.60 7.08
N SER A 194 2.77 -0.35 6.83
CA SER A 194 2.27 0.81 7.56
C SER A 194 1.15 1.56 6.83
N PHE A 195 1.16 1.57 5.49
CA PHE A 195 0.31 2.47 4.69
C PHE A 195 -0.78 1.78 3.87
N HIS A 196 -0.76 0.46 3.67
CA HIS A 196 -1.77 -0.21 2.85
C HIS A 196 -3.20 0.04 3.34
N ARG A 197 -3.50 -0.17 4.65
CA ARG A 197 -4.87 0.02 5.18
C ARG A 197 -5.34 1.48 5.15
N PRO A 198 -4.55 2.47 5.62
CA PRO A 198 -4.94 3.87 5.48
C PRO A 198 -5.16 4.27 4.02
N PHE A 199 -4.33 3.77 3.10
CA PHE A 199 -4.47 4.02 1.67
C PHE A 199 -5.77 3.43 1.12
N PHE A 200 -6.07 2.15 1.39
CA PHE A 200 -7.33 1.51 0.99
C PHE A 200 -8.54 2.29 1.51
N ARG A 201 -8.49 2.75 2.75
CA ARG A 201 -9.55 3.56 3.34
C ARG A 201 -9.71 4.91 2.63
N ALA A 202 -8.61 5.57 2.28
CA ALA A 202 -8.63 6.81 1.53
C ALA A 202 -9.25 6.61 0.14
N VAL A 203 -8.86 5.53 -0.56
CA VAL A 203 -9.42 5.15 -1.86
C VAL A 203 -10.92 4.88 -1.74
N ASN A 204 -11.37 4.13 -0.72
CA ASN A 204 -12.80 3.85 -0.51
C ASN A 204 -13.64 5.14 -0.33
N TYR A 205 -13.09 6.19 0.28
CA TYR A 205 -13.78 7.47 0.39
C TYR A 205 -13.96 8.16 -0.97
N VAL A 206 -12.93 8.15 -1.83
CA VAL A 206 -13.01 8.86 -3.12
C VAL A 206 -13.67 8.03 -4.22
N PHE A 207 -13.68 6.70 -4.07
CA PHE A 207 -14.17 5.76 -5.08
C PHE A 207 -15.60 6.04 -5.59
N PRO A 208 -16.59 6.36 -4.73
CA PRO A 208 -17.94 6.70 -5.18
C PRO A 208 -17.99 7.93 -6.09
N PHE A 209 -16.94 8.75 -6.15
CA PHE A 209 -16.89 9.91 -7.02
C PHE A 209 -16.00 9.68 -8.23
N LEU A 210 -14.88 8.96 -8.07
CA LEU A 210 -13.96 8.63 -9.16
C LEU A 210 -14.64 7.80 -10.27
N CYS A 211 -15.49 6.84 -9.89
CA CYS A 211 -16.19 5.99 -10.85
C CYS A 211 -17.09 6.80 -11.81
N SER A 212 -17.66 7.91 -11.31
CA SER A 212 -18.49 8.80 -12.12
C SER A 212 -17.70 9.53 -13.21
N VAL A 213 -16.43 9.86 -12.95
CA VAL A 213 -15.53 10.54 -13.91
C VAL A 213 -15.13 9.61 -15.05
N ASN A 214 -15.03 8.32 -14.75
CA ASN A 214 -14.68 7.27 -15.70
C ASN A 214 -15.88 6.71 -16.48
N ASN A 215 -17.10 7.14 -16.16
CA ASN A 215 -18.30 6.67 -16.83
C ASN A 215 -18.32 7.11 -18.31
N GLY A 216 -18.49 6.16 -19.22
CA GLY A 216 -18.52 6.41 -20.67
C GLY A 216 -17.16 6.65 -21.34
N ARG A 217 -16.05 6.52 -20.60
CA ARG A 217 -14.71 6.59 -21.21
C ARG A 217 -14.29 5.25 -21.81
N GLU A 218 -13.58 5.30 -22.94
CA GLU A 218 -12.99 4.13 -23.57
C GLU A 218 -11.89 3.51 -22.69
N VAL A 219 -11.73 2.19 -22.80
CA VAL A 219 -10.68 1.42 -22.11
C VAL A 219 -9.32 2.00 -22.49
N GLY A 220 -8.58 2.54 -21.51
CA GLY A 220 -7.27 3.16 -21.71
C GLY A 220 -7.23 4.68 -21.52
N ASN A 221 -8.38 5.36 -21.37
CA ASN A 221 -8.46 6.79 -21.06
C ASN A 221 -9.06 7.08 -19.66
N TYR A 222 -8.84 6.13 -18.73
CA TYR A 222 -9.29 6.27 -17.35
C TYR A 222 -8.47 7.32 -16.62
N SER A 223 -9.13 8.15 -15.83
CA SER A 223 -8.45 8.96 -14.83
C SER A 223 -8.10 8.06 -13.63
N TYR A 224 -7.00 8.39 -12.94
CA TYR A 224 -6.56 7.72 -11.72
C TYR A 224 -6.08 6.26 -11.90
N THR A 225 -5.32 6.01 -12.97
CA THR A 225 -4.83 4.67 -13.34
C THR A 225 -3.81 4.09 -12.35
N HIS A 226 -3.02 4.94 -11.69
CA HIS A 226 -2.03 4.48 -10.74
C HIS A 226 -2.67 4.00 -9.44
N ILE A 227 -3.74 4.65 -8.96
CA ILE A 227 -4.56 4.14 -7.85
C ILE A 227 -5.07 2.75 -8.18
N VAL A 228 -5.66 2.56 -9.37
CA VAL A 228 -6.22 1.27 -9.81
C VAL A 228 -5.13 0.18 -9.77
N LYS A 229 -3.98 0.44 -10.38
CA LYS A 229 -2.86 -0.50 -10.42
C LYS A 229 -2.33 -0.83 -9.02
N LEU A 230 -2.19 0.17 -8.16
CA LEU A 230 -1.67 -0.05 -6.80
C LEU A 230 -2.67 -0.85 -5.95
N MET A 231 -3.97 -0.56 -6.10
CA MET A 231 -5.05 -1.33 -5.45
C MET A 231 -5.08 -2.78 -5.89
N GLU A 232 -4.79 -3.07 -7.16
CA GLU A 232 -4.67 -4.45 -7.66
C GLU A 232 -3.49 -5.19 -7.01
N ILE A 233 -2.30 -4.57 -7.02
CA ILE A 233 -1.07 -5.16 -6.46
C ILE A 233 -1.22 -5.38 -4.95
N TRP A 234 -1.55 -4.33 -4.21
CA TRP A 234 -1.70 -4.41 -2.76
C TRP A 234 -2.92 -5.25 -2.37
N GLY A 235 -3.96 -5.27 -3.21
CA GLY A 235 -5.14 -6.09 -2.98
C GLY A 235 -4.90 -7.59 -3.19
N GLU A 236 -4.06 -7.99 -4.15
CA GLU A 236 -3.64 -9.39 -4.28
C GLU A 236 -2.79 -9.82 -3.08
N ARG A 237 -1.88 -8.96 -2.64
CA ARG A 237 -1.06 -9.23 -1.45
C ARG A 237 -1.91 -9.42 -0.19
N GLU A 238 -2.94 -8.60 0.02
CA GLU A 238 -3.88 -8.78 1.13
C GLU A 238 -4.65 -10.12 1.00
N ARG A 239 -5.08 -10.50 -0.22
CA ARG A 239 -5.72 -11.80 -0.47
C ARG A 239 -4.81 -12.98 -0.13
N GLU A 240 -3.54 -12.89 -0.49
CA GLU A 240 -2.54 -13.93 -0.19
C GLU A 240 -2.32 -14.07 1.32
N ILE A 241 -2.21 -12.96 2.03
CA ILE A 241 -2.09 -12.93 3.50
C ILE A 241 -3.33 -13.59 4.13
N ASP A 242 -4.53 -13.20 3.73
CA ASP A 242 -5.78 -13.73 4.27
C ASP A 242 -5.94 -15.24 4.02
N ARG A 243 -5.63 -15.70 2.79
CA ARG A 243 -5.61 -17.14 2.47
C ARG A 243 -4.59 -17.90 3.32
N GLY A 244 -3.42 -17.31 3.54
CA GLY A 244 -2.38 -17.85 4.41
C GLY A 244 -2.89 -18.02 5.83
N VAL A 245 -3.45 -16.97 6.43
CA VAL A 245 -4.02 -16.98 7.79
C VAL A 245 -5.12 -18.03 7.92
N GLN A 246 -6.06 -18.10 6.97
CA GLN A 246 -7.12 -19.12 6.97
C GLN A 246 -6.54 -20.54 6.93
N THR A 247 -5.51 -20.77 6.11
CA THR A 247 -4.82 -22.06 6.02
C THR A 247 -4.14 -22.44 7.34
N TYR A 248 -3.51 -21.48 8.02
CA TYR A 248 -2.91 -21.72 9.33
C TYR A 248 -3.96 -21.98 10.42
N GLN A 249 -5.06 -21.24 10.43
CA GLN A 249 -6.16 -21.46 11.37
C GLN A 249 -6.75 -22.87 11.22
N LEU A 250 -7.01 -23.31 9.97
CA LEU A 250 -7.48 -24.66 9.70
C LEU A 250 -6.51 -25.76 10.16
N LYS A 251 -5.19 -25.52 10.07
CA LYS A 251 -4.18 -26.46 10.58
C LYS A 251 -4.18 -26.52 12.11
N ILE A 252 -4.36 -25.39 12.77
CA ILE A 252 -4.47 -25.31 14.23
C ILE A 252 -5.73 -26.06 14.68
N ASP A 253 -6.88 -25.78 14.07
CA ASP A 253 -8.17 -26.41 14.41
C ASP A 253 -8.12 -27.93 14.20
N ARG A 254 -7.56 -28.39 13.07
CA ARG A 254 -7.30 -29.83 12.85
C ARG A 254 -6.33 -30.43 13.86
N GLY A 255 -5.29 -29.69 14.25
CA GLY A 255 -4.37 -30.12 15.31
C GLY A 255 -5.05 -30.28 16.66
N TYR A 256 -5.96 -29.37 17.02
CA TYR A 256 -6.81 -29.48 18.20
C TYR A 256 -7.78 -30.65 18.13
N GLU A 257 -8.41 -30.90 16.98
CA GLU A 257 -9.30 -32.05 16.77
C GLU A 257 -8.56 -33.39 16.91
N ILE A 258 -7.38 -33.52 16.28
CA ILE A 258 -6.53 -34.71 16.40
C ILE A 258 -6.10 -34.91 17.86
N ASN A 259 -5.68 -33.85 18.56
CA ASN A 259 -5.29 -33.95 19.98
C ASN A 259 -6.48 -34.30 20.89
N LYS A 260 -7.70 -33.85 20.55
CA LYS A 260 -8.93 -34.22 21.26
C LYS A 260 -9.30 -35.68 21.03
N GLU A 261 -9.15 -36.19 19.80
CA GLU A 261 -9.36 -37.62 19.48
C GLU A 261 -8.31 -38.52 20.14
N ILE A 262 -7.04 -38.09 20.19
CA ILE A 262 -5.98 -38.80 20.90
C ILE A 262 -6.22 -38.74 22.42
N GLY A 263 -6.62 -37.58 22.96
CA GLY A 263 -6.96 -37.42 24.39
C GLY A 263 -8.19 -38.22 24.82
N LEU A 264 -9.14 -38.48 23.91
CA LEU A 264 -10.26 -39.41 24.13
C LEU A 264 -9.85 -40.88 24.03
N LYS A 265 -8.78 -41.21 23.28
CA LYS A 265 -8.22 -42.56 23.19
C LYS A 265 -7.24 -42.90 24.31
N VAL A 266 -6.62 -41.91 24.95
CA VAL A 266 -5.74 -42.08 26.12
C VAL A 266 -6.55 -41.86 27.41
N GLN A 267 -7.57 -42.71 27.61
CA GLN A 267 -8.09 -43.02 28.94
C GLN A 267 -7.42 -44.29 29.47
N GLU A 268 -6.10 -44.25 29.58
CA GLU A 268 -5.36 -44.99 30.61
C GLU A 268 -4.33 -44.04 31.22
N PRO A 269 -4.18 -44.00 32.55
CA PRO A 269 -3.55 -42.88 33.24
C PRO A 269 -2.03 -42.91 33.06
N SER A 270 -1.51 -42.05 32.19
CA SER A 270 -0.07 -41.80 32.04
C SER A 270 0.34 -40.48 32.70
N ALA A 271 1.54 -40.47 33.27
CA ALA A 271 2.12 -39.48 34.19
C ALA A 271 2.18 -38.01 33.71
N VAL A 272 1.74 -37.71 32.48
CA VAL A 272 1.68 -36.35 31.89
C VAL A 272 0.62 -35.46 32.58
N SER A 273 -0.39 -36.06 33.20
CA SER A 273 -1.40 -35.35 34.01
C SER A 273 -0.78 -34.53 35.16
N LYS A 274 0.32 -35.02 35.76
CA LYS A 274 1.00 -34.32 36.88
C LYS A 274 1.81 -33.09 36.45
N LEU A 275 2.29 -33.04 35.21
CA LEU A 275 3.03 -31.86 34.70
C LEU A 275 2.09 -30.73 34.32
N SER A 276 0.90 -31.05 33.83
CA SER A 276 -0.12 -30.06 33.44
C SER A 276 -0.67 -29.27 34.64
N SER A 277 -0.80 -29.91 35.81
CA SER A 277 -1.22 -29.22 37.05
C SER A 277 -0.16 -28.27 37.61
N ILE A 278 1.13 -28.55 37.37
CA ILE A 278 2.23 -27.70 37.84
C ILE A 278 2.33 -26.43 36.99
N ILE A 279 2.18 -26.53 35.66
CA ILE A 279 2.26 -25.38 34.76
C ILE A 279 1.05 -24.43 34.93
N PHE A 280 -0.17 -24.97 35.10
CA PHE A 280 -1.36 -24.15 35.33
C PHE A 280 -1.41 -23.50 36.72
N GLY A 281 -0.72 -24.05 37.73
CA GLY A 281 -0.60 -23.44 39.05
C GLY A 281 0.28 -22.18 39.07
N ILE A 282 1.27 -22.10 38.20
CA ILE A 282 2.21 -20.96 38.13
C ILE A 282 1.56 -19.73 37.48
N PHE A 283 0.64 -19.92 36.54
CA PHE A 283 -0.02 -18.81 35.83
C PHE A 283 -1.20 -18.16 36.60
N LYS A 284 -1.63 -18.73 37.72
CA LYS A 284 -2.81 -18.23 38.46
C LYS A 284 -2.49 -17.32 39.66
N ASN A 285 -1.20 -17.09 39.97
CA ASN A 285 -0.77 -16.33 41.15
C ASN A 285 -0.02 -15.02 40.85
N ASN A 286 -0.10 -14.49 39.62
CA ASN A 286 0.43 -13.15 39.28
C ASN A 286 -0.68 -12.18 38.83
N ASN A 287 -1.74 -12.07 39.65
CA ASN A 287 -2.61 -10.90 39.74
C ASN A 287 -2.70 -10.47 41.20
#